data_AF-A0A1B6HLM0-F1
#
_entry.id   AF-A0A1B6HLM0-F1
#
_cell.length_a   1.000
_cell.length_b   1.000
_cell.length_c   1.000
_cell.angle_alpha   90.00
_cell.angle_beta   90.00
_cell.angle_gamma   90.00
#
_symmetry.space_group_name_H-M   'P 1'
#
loop_
_entity.id
_entity.type
_entity.pdbx_description
1 polymer ?
#
loop_
_entity_poly.entity_id
_entity_poly.type
_entity_poly.pdbx_seq_one_letter_code
_entity_poly.pdbx_strand_id
1 'polypeptide(L)'
;RTYVRNAYTYHLSEILSTVVNEYTDWERTVVHPINTRDATVAALSDAQYVAPLVLTGDLLSKPPPSVGEHHSTTRSFFYVFDYQTKDGDYPQKLGTAHGEELPYFFGAPLVDG
;
A
#
# COMPACT_ATOMS: atom_id res chain seq x y z
N ARG A 1 15.35 3.37 -8.11
CA ARG A 1 15.79 3.92 -9.42
C ARG A 1 15.18 3.20 -10.62
N THR A 2 15.32 1.87 -10.74
CA THR A 2 14.80 1.11 -11.90
C THR A 2 13.28 1.25 -12.06
N TYR A 3 12.52 1.19 -10.97
CA TYR A 3 11.07 1.39 -10.98
C TYR A 3 10.66 2.71 -11.66
N VAL A 4 11.18 3.84 -11.19
CA VAL A 4 10.90 5.17 -11.76
C VAL A 4 11.25 5.26 -13.25
N ARG A 5 12.37 4.66 -13.66
CA ARG A 5 12.77 4.64 -15.08
C ARG A 5 11.84 3.83 -15.97
N ASN A 6 11.22 2.79 -15.43
CA ASN A 6 10.30 1.94 -16.17
C ASN A 6 8.87 2.49 -16.17
N ALA A 7 8.50 3.26 -15.15
CA ALA A 7 7.15 3.82 -14.98
C ALA A 7 6.97 5.20 -15.62
N TYR A 8 8.05 5.99 -15.76
CA TYR A 8 7.99 7.37 -16.26
C TYR A 8 8.95 7.61 -17.42
N THR A 9 8.62 8.60 -18.26
CA THR A 9 9.45 9.00 -19.41
C THR A 9 10.23 10.29 -19.16
N TYR A 10 9.64 11.25 -18.43
CA TYR A 10 10.19 12.60 -18.24
C TYR A 10 10.49 12.88 -16.76
N HIS A 11 11.34 13.87 -16.48
CA HIS A 11 11.68 14.35 -15.13
C HIS A 11 12.18 13.26 -14.16
N LEU A 12 12.80 12.19 -14.68
CA LEU A 12 13.16 11.01 -13.90
C LEU A 12 14.01 11.31 -12.67
N SER A 13 14.92 12.28 -12.78
CA SER A 13 15.79 12.70 -11.68
C SER A 13 15.01 13.43 -10.59
N GLU A 14 14.09 14.31 -10.96
CA GLU A 14 13.25 15.06 -10.03
C GLU A 14 12.29 14.11 -9.31
N ILE A 15 11.57 13.28 -10.06
CA ILE A 15 10.64 12.27 -9.52
C ILE A 15 11.37 11.34 -8.55
N LEU A 16 12.54 10.81 -8.94
CA LEU A 16 13.31 9.94 -8.05
C LEU A 16 13.74 10.68 -6.78
N SER A 17 14.13 11.96 -6.89
CA SER A 17 14.54 12.75 -5.73
C SER A 17 13.36 12.99 -4.78
N THR A 18 12.17 13.28 -5.32
CA THR A 18 10.94 13.42 -4.52
C THR A 18 10.60 12.12 -3.79
N VAL A 19 10.64 10.98 -4.48
CA VAL A 19 10.36 9.68 -3.84
C VAL A 19 11.41 9.37 -2.76
N VAL A 20 12.69 9.58 -3.03
CA VAL A 20 13.74 9.35 -2.02
C VAL A 20 13.54 10.27 -0.82
N ASN A 21 13.20 11.54 -1.04
CA ASN A 21 12.96 12.50 0.03
C ASN A 21 11.79 12.10 0.94
N GLU A 22 10.68 11.64 0.34
CA GLU A 22 9.47 11.22 1.07
C GLU A 22 9.73 10.02 1.98
N TYR A 23 10.45 9.01 1.49
CA TYR A 23 10.74 7.78 2.24
C TYR A 23 12.07 7.85 3.03
N THR A 24 12.67 9.03 3.15
CA THR A 24 13.82 9.23 4.03
C THR A 24 13.34 9.55 5.44
N ASP A 25 13.71 8.72 6.41
CA ASP A 25 13.52 9.01 7.83
C ASP A 25 14.53 10.08 8.27
N TRP A 26 14.03 11.31 8.45
CA TRP A 26 14.85 12.46 8.87
C TRP A 26 15.13 12.51 10.37
N GLU A 27 14.43 11.72 11.19
CA GLU A 27 14.64 11.66 12.64
C GLU A 27 15.86 10.80 13.01
N ARG A 28 16.26 9.88 12.13
CA ARG A 28 17.41 8.99 12.33
C ARG A 28 18.62 9.44 11.51
N THR A 29 19.67 9.87 12.19
CA THR A 29 20.92 10.32 11.55
C THR A 29 21.80 9.18 11.01
N VAL A 30 21.58 7.94 11.46
CA VAL A 30 22.35 6.76 11.04
C VAL A 30 21.61 6.00 9.94
N VAL A 31 22.20 5.97 8.74
CA VAL A 31 21.68 5.22 7.60
C VAL A 31 22.07 3.73 7.75
N HIS A 32 21.21 2.96 8.42
CA HIS A 32 21.37 1.52 8.51
C HIS A 32 20.81 0.85 7.24
N PRO A 33 21.50 -0.14 6.63
CA PRO A 33 21.06 -0.77 5.38
C PRO A 33 19.66 -1.40 5.47
N ILE A 34 19.26 -1.88 6.66
CA ILE A 34 17.90 -2.40 6.90
C ILE A 34 16.86 -1.28 6.76
N ASN A 35 17.10 -0.09 7.30
CA ASN A 35 16.14 1.01 7.20
C ASN A 35 15.97 1.46 5.74
N THR A 36 17.08 1.53 4.99
CA THR A 36 17.04 1.84 3.56
C THR A 36 16.27 0.77 2.77
N ARG A 37 16.46 -0.50 3.10
CA ARG A 37 15.68 -1.60 2.53
C ARG A 37 14.18 -1.43 2.82
N ASP A 38 13.83 -1.24 4.08
CA ASP A 38 12.42 -1.19 4.52
C ASP A 38 11.71 0.05 3.93
N ALA A 39 12.37 1.20 3.90
CA ALA A 39 11.88 2.41 3.22
C ALA A 39 11.69 2.20 1.71
N THR A 40 12.62 1.49 1.06
CA THR A 40 12.48 1.16 -0.38
C THR A 40 11.32 0.21 -0.62
N VAL A 41 11.12 -0.78 0.26
CA VAL A 41 9.98 -1.71 0.18
C VAL A 41 8.66 -0.96 0.36
N ALA A 42 8.57 -0.05 1.34
CA ALA A 42 7.41 0.80 1.54
C ALA A 42 7.10 1.64 0.29
N ALA A 43 8.11 2.30 -0.30
CA ALA A 43 7.94 3.10 -1.51
C ALA A 43 7.42 2.29 -2.71
N LEU A 44 7.89 1.05 -2.86
CA LEU A 44 7.42 0.15 -3.92
C LEU A 44 6.00 -0.35 -3.64
N SER A 45 5.70 -0.72 -2.39
CA SER A 45 4.37 -1.17 -1.96
C SER A 45 3.32 -0.10 -2.23
N ASP A 46 3.60 1.15 -1.86
CA ASP A 46 2.67 2.24 -2.07
C ASP A 46 2.45 2.53 -3.55
N ALA A 47 3.52 2.52 -4.34
CA ALA A 47 3.44 2.79 -5.76
C ALA A 47 2.69 1.68 -6.54
N GLN A 48 2.80 0.42 -6.11
CA GLN A 48 2.20 -0.73 -6.80
C GLN A 48 0.79 -1.09 -6.32
N TYR A 49 0.49 -0.89 -5.04
CA TYR A 49 -0.75 -1.34 -4.43
C TYR A 49 -1.57 -0.19 -3.82
N VAL A 50 -0.99 0.58 -2.89
CA VAL A 50 -1.77 1.55 -2.10
C VAL A 50 -2.28 2.70 -2.97
N ALA A 51 -1.41 3.35 -3.74
CA ALA A 51 -1.80 4.51 -4.55
C ALA A 51 -2.87 4.17 -5.61
N PRO A 52 -2.76 3.09 -6.40
CA PRO A 52 -3.83 2.67 -7.31
C PRO A 52 -5.13 2.31 -6.60
N LEU A 53 -5.05 1.69 -5.42
CA LEU A 53 -6.22 1.28 -4.64
C LEU A 53 -6.96 2.49 -4.06
N VAL A 54 -6.24 3.46 -3.50
CA VAL A 54 -6.80 4.74 -3.03
C VAL A 54 -7.43 5.50 -4.18
N LEU A 55 -6.74 5.62 -5.32
CA LEU A 55 -7.31 6.26 -6.52
C LEU A 55 -8.60 5.56 -6.96
N THR A 56 -8.63 4.23 -6.94
CA THR A 56 -9.82 3.45 -7.28
C THR A 56 -10.95 3.71 -6.27
N GLY A 57 -10.63 3.75 -4.98
CA GLY A 57 -11.57 4.10 -3.92
C GLY A 57 -12.19 5.48 -4.13
N ASP A 58 -11.36 6.47 -4.48
CA ASP A 58 -11.81 7.83 -4.80
C ASP A 58 -12.69 7.88 -6.05
N LEU A 59 -12.40 7.06 -7.07
CA LEU A 59 -13.22 6.97 -8.28
C LEU A 59 -14.58 6.32 -8.02
N LEU A 60 -14.62 5.25 -7.21
CA LEU A 60 -15.84 4.47 -6.95
C LEU A 60 -16.73 5.10 -5.87
N SER A 61 -16.17 5.93 -4.99
CA SER A 61 -16.92 6.64 -3.95
C SER A 61 -17.51 7.97 -4.41
N LYS A 62 -17.31 8.37 -5.68
CA LYS A 62 -17.83 9.65 -6.19
C LYS A 62 -19.36 9.71 -6.06
N PRO A 63 -19.90 10.84 -5.55
CA PRO A 63 -21.34 11.03 -5.49
C PRO A 63 -21.93 11.02 -6.92
N PRO A 64 -23.19 10.60 -7.07
CA PRO A 64 -23.83 10.55 -8.38
C PRO A 64 -23.92 11.98 -8.94
N PRO A 65 -23.76 12.16 -10.26
CA PRO A 65 -24.03 13.45 -10.90
C PRO A 65 -25.49 13.86 -10.61
N SER A 66 -25.66 15.16 -10.39
CA SER A 66 -26.85 15.82 -9.85
C SER A 66 -28.19 15.44 -10.51
N VAL A 67 -29.21 15.30 -9.66
CA VAL A 67 -30.68 15.39 -9.89
C VAL A 67 -31.17 15.01 -11.30
N GLY A 68 -31.51 13.72 -11.47
CA GLY A 68 -32.24 13.23 -12.65
C GLY A 68 -31.76 11.86 -13.15
N GLU A 69 -30.52 11.49 -12.82
CA GLU A 69 -29.96 10.18 -13.18
C GLU A 69 -30.13 9.17 -12.03
N HIS A 70 -30.95 8.14 -12.26
CA HIS A 70 -31.08 6.97 -11.37
C HIS A 70 -29.87 6.04 -11.51
N HIS A 71 -28.66 6.51 -11.20
CA HIS A 71 -27.52 5.63 -11.04
C HIS A 71 -27.38 5.22 -9.57
N SER A 72 -27.43 3.91 -9.32
CA SER A 72 -27.22 3.33 -7.99
C SER A 72 -25.83 3.71 -7.50
N THR A 73 -25.75 4.47 -6.42
CA THR A 73 -24.48 4.81 -5.78
C THR A 73 -23.91 3.54 -5.15
N THR A 74 -22.73 3.14 -5.59
CA THR A 74 -22.05 1.98 -4.99
C THR A 74 -21.41 2.43 -3.69
N ARG A 75 -21.92 1.92 -2.56
CA ARG A 75 -21.29 2.14 -1.25
C ARG A 75 -19.95 1.40 -1.24
N SER A 76 -18.87 2.17 -1.22
CA SER A 76 -17.50 1.65 -1.18
C SER A 76 -16.99 1.66 0.26
N PHE A 77 -16.31 0.60 0.67
CA PHE A 77 -15.70 0.47 2.00
C PHE A 77 -14.21 0.14 1.82
N PHE A 78 -13.39 0.64 2.74
CA PHE A 78 -11.94 0.46 2.74
C PHE A 78 -11.53 -0.14 4.09
N TYR A 79 -10.51 -1.00 4.09
CA TYR A 79 -9.94 -1.57 5.29
C TYR A 79 -8.41 -1.55 5.23
N VAL A 80 -7.79 -1.52 6.40
CA VAL A 80 -6.35 -1.72 6.57
C VAL A 80 -6.17 -2.96 7.44
N PHE A 81 -5.42 -3.93 6.94
CA PHE A 81 -5.08 -5.13 7.69
C PHE A 81 -3.64 -5.02 8.18
N ASP A 82 -3.45 -5.03 9.51
CA ASP A 82 -2.14 -4.87 10.16
C ASP A 82 -1.92 -5.90 11.27
N TYR A 83 -2.53 -7.08 11.13
CA TYR A 83 -2.32 -8.18 12.06
C TYR A 83 -1.26 -9.13 11.52
N GLN A 84 -0.17 -9.26 12.25
CA GLN A 84 0.88 -10.21 11.95
C GLN A 84 0.55 -11.60 12.51
N THR A 85 0.47 -12.59 11.62
CA THR A 85 0.13 -13.96 12.02
C THR A 85 1.24 -14.56 12.88
N LYS A 86 0.86 -15.06 14.06
CA LYS A 86 1.82 -15.60 15.04
C LYS A 86 2.61 -16.78 14.48
N ASP A 87 1.90 -17.74 13.92
CA ASP A 87 2.45 -18.96 13.30
C ASP A 87 2.34 -18.85 11.76
N GLY A 88 2.69 -17.68 11.21
CA GLY A 88 2.67 -17.42 9.77
C GLY A 88 3.95 -17.87 9.07
N ASP A 89 3.88 -18.03 7.74
CA ASP A 89 5.03 -18.42 6.91
C ASP A 89 6.04 -17.27 6.70
N TYR A 90 5.70 -16.05 7.11
CA TYR A 90 6.51 -14.85 6.89
C TYR A 90 7.33 -14.43 8.12
N PRO A 91 8.54 -13.87 7.94
CA PRO A 91 9.34 -13.38 9.05
C PRO A 91 8.65 -12.22 9.77
N GLN A 92 8.46 -12.34 11.08
CA GLN A 92 7.72 -11.34 11.86
C GLN A 92 8.39 -9.95 11.93
N LYS A 93 9.65 -9.82 11.54
CA LYS A 93 10.36 -8.54 11.60
C LYS A 93 9.92 -7.54 10.50
N LEU A 94 9.19 -7.98 9.49
CA LEU A 94 8.85 -7.17 8.32
C LEU A 94 7.46 -6.52 8.38
N GLY A 95 6.72 -6.71 9.48
CA GLY A 95 5.30 -6.35 9.57
C GLY A 95 4.41 -7.37 8.86
N THR A 96 3.19 -6.95 8.56
CA THR A 96 2.19 -7.77 7.88
C THR A 96 2.51 -7.87 6.39
N ALA A 97 2.63 -9.09 5.87
CA ALA A 97 2.90 -9.35 4.46
C ALA A 97 1.60 -9.40 3.64
N HIS A 98 1.72 -9.09 2.34
CA HIS A 98 0.58 -9.17 1.42
C HIS A 98 0.04 -10.61 1.35
N GLY A 99 -1.28 -10.76 1.51
CA GLY A 99 -1.98 -12.04 1.48
C GLY A 99 -2.16 -12.68 2.86
N GLU A 100 -1.53 -12.16 3.92
CA GLU A 100 -1.76 -12.64 5.29
C GLU A 100 -3.17 -12.35 5.79
N GLU A 101 -3.91 -11.44 5.15
CA GLU A 101 -5.31 -11.16 5.45
C GLU A 101 -6.27 -12.27 5.01
N LEU A 102 -5.90 -13.04 3.98
CA LEU A 102 -6.82 -14.00 3.33
C LEU A 102 -7.32 -15.08 4.29
N PRO A 103 -6.48 -15.74 5.11
CA PRO A 103 -6.97 -16.73 6.08
C PRO A 103 -8.01 -16.15 7.05
N TYR A 104 -7.89 -14.87 7.43
CA TYR A 104 -8.84 -14.22 8.34
C TYR A 104 -10.16 -13.92 7.64
N PHE A 105 -10.12 -13.46 6.38
CA PHE A 105 -11.32 -13.29 5.56
C PHE A 105 -12.08 -14.61 5.35
N PHE A 106 -11.35 -15.71 5.19
CA PHE A 106 -11.93 -17.05 5.04
C PHE A 106 -12.25 -17.74 6.37
N GLY A 107 -11.98 -17.10 7.52
CA GLY A 107 -12.30 -17.64 8.83
C GLY A 107 -11.45 -18.83 9.28
N ALA A 108 -10.25 -19.02 8.72
CA ALA A 108 -9.34 -20.09 9.11
C ALA A 108 -9.06 -20.14 10.64
N PRO A 109 -8.89 -19.00 11.35
CA PRO A 109 -8.73 -19.01 12.81
C PRO A 109 -9.94 -19.56 13.59
N LEU A 110 -11.10 -19.75 12.96
CA LEU A 110 -12.31 -20.28 13.59
C LEU A 110 -12.45 -21.80 13.43
N VAL A 111 -11.64 -22.44 12.58
CA VAL A 111 -11.77 -23.86 12.23
C VAL A 111 -11.04 -24.77 13.24
N ASP A 112 -9.90 -24.31 13.76
CA ASP A 112 -9.11 -25.00 14.79
C ASP A 112 -9.36 -24.42 16.21
N GLY A 113 -10.44 -23.65 16.39
CA GLY A 113 -10.82 -22.99 17.65
C GLY A 113 -11.64 -23.85 18.59
#